data_AF-A0A2E8YT11-F1
#
_entry.id   AF-A0A2E8YT11-F1
#
_cell.length_a   1.000
_cell.length_b   1.000
_cell.length_c   1.000
_cell.angle_alpha   90.00
_cell.angle_beta   90.00
_cell.angle_gamma   90.00
#
_symmetry.space_group_name_H-M   'P 1'
#
loop_
_entity.id
_entity.type
_entity.pdbx_description
1 polymer ?
#
loop_
_entity_poly.entity_id
_entity_poly.type
_entity_poly.pdbx_seq_one_letter_code
_entity_poly.pdbx_strand_id
1 'polypeptide(L)'
;MDTNTAPYQPAEKRLRLTRSILEVLYEFKYPVSVVTKSSLITSELYILRKMAEKRLVKLCLSIMKLIHPLANKLEPRALTPMKRLATIKALGDARIPCSTMIAPVIPAPNDRELENIMEASRNAGAKMISYNLIRLPHEVADLFREWLKTHKPIRQESID
;
A
#
# COMPACT_ATOMS: atom_id res chain seq x y z
N MET A 1 -3.50 -11.74 5.16
CA MET A 1 -3.92 -10.54 5.89
C MET A 1 -4.14 -9.42 4.89
N ASP A 2 -5.29 -9.50 4.26
CA ASP A 2 -6.00 -8.34 3.75
C ASP A 2 -7.34 -8.36 4.48
N THR A 3 -7.72 -7.22 5.03
CA THR A 3 -8.85 -7.06 5.96
C THR A 3 -9.53 -5.76 5.59
N ASN A 4 -10.83 -5.59 5.92
CA ASN A 4 -11.53 -4.30 5.75
C ASN A 4 -10.73 -3.11 6.31
N THR A 5 -9.83 -3.39 7.26
CA THR A 5 -8.84 -2.46 7.78
C THR A 5 -7.45 -3.08 7.69
N ALA A 6 -6.50 -2.44 6.98
CA ALA A 6 -5.12 -2.92 6.89
C ALA A 6 -4.45 -3.07 8.28
N PRO A 7 -3.57 -4.08 8.48
CA PRO A 7 -2.77 -4.20 9.70
C PRO A 7 -1.84 -2.99 9.87
N TYR A 8 -1.23 -2.88 11.06
CA TYR A 8 -0.34 -1.76 11.43
C TYR A 8 -1.06 -0.41 11.63
N GLN A 9 -2.27 -0.47 12.19
CA GLN A 9 -2.97 0.71 12.71
C GLN A 9 -2.21 1.36 13.88
N PRO A 10 -2.50 2.63 14.24
CA PRO A 10 -1.84 3.31 15.36
C PRO A 10 -1.84 2.52 16.69
N ALA A 11 -2.91 1.75 16.95
CA ALA A 11 -3.04 0.92 18.16
C ALA A 11 -1.96 -0.18 18.27
N GLU A 12 -1.38 -0.62 17.14
CA GLU A 12 -0.33 -1.65 17.10
C GLU A 12 0.93 -1.24 17.87
N LYS A 13 1.19 0.08 18.02
CA LYS A 13 2.30 0.58 18.85
C LYS A 13 2.23 0.09 20.29
N ARG A 14 1.02 -0.15 20.81
CA ARG A 14 0.78 -0.64 22.17
C ARG A 14 0.38 -2.11 22.17
N LEU A 15 -0.58 -2.49 21.33
CA LEU A 15 -1.23 -3.80 21.40
C LEU A 15 -0.41 -4.91 20.73
N ARG A 16 0.40 -4.59 19.72
CA ARG A 16 1.25 -5.54 18.99
C ARG A 16 0.49 -6.80 18.52
N LEU A 17 -0.78 -6.67 18.16
CA LEU A 17 -1.63 -7.79 17.75
C LEU A 17 -1.09 -8.45 16.49
N THR A 18 -0.68 -7.65 15.50
CA THR A 18 -0.12 -8.16 14.25
C THR A 18 1.14 -8.99 14.53
N ARG A 19 2.01 -8.54 15.46
CA ARG A 19 3.21 -9.27 15.90
C ARG A 19 2.83 -10.62 16.51
N SER A 20 1.88 -10.65 17.44
CA SER A 20 1.44 -11.91 18.07
C SER A 20 0.89 -12.90 17.04
N ILE A 21 0.13 -12.41 16.05
CA ILE A 21 -0.36 -13.28 14.98
C ILE A 21 0.80 -13.78 14.11
N LEU A 22 1.76 -12.91 13.73
CA LEU A 22 2.94 -13.33 12.97
C LEU A 22 3.76 -14.40 13.71
N GLU A 23 3.85 -14.32 15.04
CA GLU A 23 4.54 -15.32 15.87
C GLU A 23 3.87 -16.69 15.80
N VAL A 24 2.54 -16.73 15.98
CA VAL A 24 1.76 -17.96 15.81
C VAL A 24 1.92 -18.51 14.39
N LEU A 25 1.76 -17.67 13.36
CA LEU A 25 1.90 -18.11 11.97
C LEU A 25 3.31 -18.64 11.68
N TYR A 26 4.34 -18.04 12.27
CA TYR A 26 5.71 -18.52 12.15
C TYR A 26 5.91 -19.89 12.84
N GLU A 27 5.38 -20.07 14.05
CA GLU A 27 5.44 -21.32 14.81
C GLU A 27 4.84 -22.48 14.01
N PHE A 28 3.67 -22.26 13.41
CA PHE A 28 2.97 -23.26 12.60
C PHE A 28 3.43 -23.30 11.13
N LYS A 29 4.46 -22.53 10.76
CA LYS A 29 4.99 -22.42 9.39
C LYS A 29 3.90 -22.08 8.36
N TYR A 30 2.92 -21.29 8.76
CA TYR A 30 1.80 -20.92 7.91
C TYR A 30 2.14 -19.67 7.09
N PRO A 31 2.04 -19.72 5.75
CA PRO A 31 2.38 -18.59 4.91
C PRO A 31 1.35 -17.46 5.03
N VAL A 32 1.83 -16.21 5.00
CA VAL A 32 0.99 -15.02 5.11
C VAL A 32 1.37 -13.95 4.09
N SER A 33 0.35 -13.34 3.49
CA SER A 33 0.50 -12.10 2.73
C SER A 33 0.00 -10.92 3.55
N VAL A 34 0.73 -9.80 3.53
CA VAL A 34 0.38 -8.58 4.27
C VAL A 34 0.35 -7.40 3.30
N VAL A 35 -0.78 -6.71 3.25
CA VAL A 35 -0.95 -5.46 2.49
C VAL A 35 -1.07 -4.30 3.49
N THR A 36 -0.24 -3.26 3.36
CA THR A 36 -0.34 -2.09 4.24
C THR A 36 0.06 -0.79 3.54
N LYS A 37 -0.27 0.34 4.18
CA LYS A 37 0.21 1.69 3.84
C LYS A 37 1.04 2.28 4.99
N SER A 38 1.26 1.50 6.05
CA SER A 38 1.91 1.91 7.28
C SER A 38 3.39 1.52 7.28
N SER A 39 4.22 2.39 7.85
CA SER A 39 5.65 2.12 8.07
C SER A 39 5.89 1.37 9.36
N LEU A 40 4.86 1.16 10.22
CA LEU A 40 5.04 0.41 11.46
C LEU A 40 5.44 -1.05 11.20
N ILE A 41 5.23 -1.57 9.98
CA ILE A 41 5.74 -2.88 9.59
C ILE A 41 7.26 -3.03 9.77
N THR A 42 8.03 -1.94 9.75
CA THR A 42 9.48 -1.98 10.01
C THR A 42 9.85 -2.23 11.47
N SER A 43 8.90 -2.16 12.42
CA SER A 43 9.17 -2.65 13.78
C SER A 43 9.28 -4.18 13.83
N GLU A 44 8.81 -4.87 12.80
CA GLU A 44 8.71 -6.33 12.76
C GLU A 44 9.80 -7.00 11.93
N LEU A 45 10.86 -6.27 11.54
CA LEU A 45 11.93 -6.78 10.68
C LEU A 45 12.53 -8.11 11.16
N TYR A 46 12.68 -8.30 12.47
CA TYR A 46 13.25 -9.53 13.02
C TYR A 46 12.43 -10.79 12.66
N ILE A 47 11.12 -10.77 12.86
CA ILE A 47 10.28 -11.94 12.54
C ILE A 47 10.04 -12.05 11.05
N LEU A 48 9.83 -10.91 10.38
CA LEU A 48 9.61 -10.89 8.94
C LEU A 48 10.81 -11.46 8.19
N ARG A 49 12.04 -11.19 8.65
CA ARG A 49 13.25 -11.81 8.10
C ARG A 49 13.27 -13.32 8.30
N LYS A 50 12.99 -13.82 9.51
CA LYS A 50 12.90 -15.27 9.77
C LYS A 50 11.82 -15.96 8.93
N MET A 51 10.68 -15.31 8.74
CA MET A 51 9.62 -15.81 7.87
C MET A 51 10.04 -15.78 6.40
N ALA A 52 10.72 -14.71 5.96
CA ALA A 52 11.20 -14.55 4.58
C ALA A 52 12.24 -15.61 4.20
N GLU A 53 13.18 -15.93 5.09
CA GLU A 53 14.16 -17.02 4.91
C GLU A 53 13.48 -18.37 4.65
N LYS A 54 12.29 -18.58 5.24
CA LYS A 54 11.46 -19.78 5.05
C LYS A 54 10.39 -19.64 3.96
N ARG A 55 10.38 -18.52 3.22
CA ARG A 55 9.37 -18.18 2.19
C ARG A 55 7.92 -18.17 2.72
N LEU A 56 7.75 -17.79 3.99
CA LEU A 56 6.45 -17.75 4.68
C LEU A 56 5.77 -16.38 4.64
N VAL A 57 6.42 -15.34 4.13
CA VAL A 57 5.83 -14.00 4.10
C VAL A 57 5.95 -13.34 2.74
N LYS A 58 4.86 -12.71 2.29
CA LYS A 58 4.82 -11.81 1.14
C LYS A 58 4.29 -10.45 1.60
N LEU A 59 5.08 -9.40 1.40
CA LEU A 59 4.70 -8.05 1.78
C LEU A 59 4.27 -7.24 0.55
N CYS A 60 3.29 -6.37 0.74
CA CYS A 60 2.83 -5.44 -0.27
C CYS A 60 2.57 -4.06 0.35
N LEU A 61 3.26 -3.04 -0.16
CA LEU A 61 3.02 -1.65 0.21
C LEU A 61 2.18 -0.98 -0.88
N SER A 62 1.07 -0.35 -0.50
CA SER A 62 0.22 0.36 -1.46
C SER A 62 0.70 1.80 -1.66
N ILE A 63 0.88 2.23 -2.92
CA ILE A 63 1.30 3.59 -3.29
C ILE A 63 0.38 4.09 -4.40
N MET A 64 -0.35 5.17 -4.17
CA MET A 64 -1.36 5.66 -5.13
C MET A 64 -0.85 6.80 -6.04
N LYS A 65 0.03 7.68 -5.53
CA LYS A 65 0.62 8.80 -6.27
C LYS A 65 1.93 9.22 -5.63
N LEU A 66 2.86 9.82 -6.37
CA LEU A 66 4.07 10.40 -5.78
C LEU A 66 3.87 11.85 -5.33
N ILE A 67 2.99 12.59 -6.01
CA ILE A 67 2.72 14.01 -5.75
C ILE A 67 1.51 14.22 -4.82
N HIS A 68 1.71 15.09 -3.82
CA HIS A 68 0.90 15.26 -2.61
C HIS A 68 -0.56 15.75 -2.74
N PRO A 69 -0.97 16.64 -3.67
CA PRO A 69 -2.27 17.31 -3.58
C PRO A 69 -3.47 16.37 -3.71
N LEU A 70 -3.38 15.37 -4.58
CA LEU A 70 -4.46 14.38 -4.76
C LEU A 70 -4.37 13.27 -3.69
N ALA A 71 -3.16 12.86 -3.33
CA ALA A 71 -2.93 11.85 -2.30
C ALA A 71 -3.52 12.27 -0.96
N ASN A 72 -3.38 13.53 -0.56
CA ASN A 72 -3.97 14.04 0.67
C ASN A 72 -5.50 14.09 0.66
N LYS A 73 -6.13 14.30 -0.49
CA LYS A 73 -7.60 14.36 -0.58
C LYS A 73 -8.21 12.96 -0.55
N LEU A 74 -7.59 12.00 -1.22
CA LEU A 74 -8.05 10.60 -1.25
C LEU A 74 -7.61 9.80 -0.02
N GLU A 75 -6.46 10.12 0.57
CA GLU A 75 -5.89 9.40 1.72
C GLU A 75 -5.34 10.35 2.82
N PRO A 76 -6.17 11.22 3.42
CA PRO A 76 -5.72 12.33 4.30
C PRO A 76 -4.95 11.90 5.56
N ARG A 77 -5.02 10.63 5.94
CA ARG A 77 -4.37 10.07 7.14
C ARG A 77 -3.30 9.04 6.81
N ALA A 78 -3.06 8.78 5.52
CA ALA A 78 -2.07 7.80 5.12
C ALA A 78 -0.67 8.40 5.10
N LEU A 79 0.34 7.53 5.19
CA LEU A 79 1.73 7.97 5.07
C LEU A 79 1.98 8.59 3.71
N THR A 80 2.89 9.57 3.69
CA THR A 80 3.35 10.16 2.44
C THR A 80 3.99 9.09 1.54
N PRO A 81 3.90 9.24 0.21
CA PRO A 81 4.47 8.27 -0.73
C PRO A 81 5.95 7.98 -0.47
N MET A 82 6.73 9.02 -0.14
CA MET A 82 8.15 8.90 0.19
C MET A 82 8.42 8.01 1.42
N LYS A 83 7.58 8.09 2.47
CA LYS A 83 7.70 7.21 3.63
C LYS A 83 7.37 5.76 3.28
N ARG A 84 6.46 5.52 2.34
CA ARG A 84 6.16 4.16 1.84
C ARG A 84 7.33 3.61 1.02
N LEU A 85 7.94 4.41 0.15
CA LEU A 85 9.16 4.03 -0.57
C LEU A 85 10.33 3.73 0.39
N ALA A 86 10.53 4.57 1.43
CA ALA A 86 11.53 4.30 2.46
C ALA A 86 11.26 3.00 3.24
N THR A 87 9.98 2.66 3.46
CA THR A 87 9.57 1.39 4.06
C THR A 87 9.95 0.21 3.16
N ILE A 88 9.68 0.30 1.85
CA ILE A 88 10.08 -0.72 0.87
C ILE A 88 11.61 -0.89 0.88
N LYS A 89 12.36 0.20 0.91
CA LYS A 89 13.81 0.17 1.01
C LYS A 89 14.30 -0.54 2.27
N ALA A 90 13.75 -0.20 3.44
CA ALA A 90 14.13 -0.85 4.70
C ALA A 90 13.85 -2.37 4.68
N LEU A 91 12.73 -2.80 4.08
CA LEU A 91 12.41 -4.22 3.89
C LEU A 91 13.42 -4.89 2.94
N GLY A 92 13.75 -4.23 1.83
CA GLY A 92 14.73 -4.70 0.86
C GLY A 92 16.13 -4.85 1.46
N ASP A 93 16.59 -3.87 2.23
CA ASP A 93 17.88 -3.89 2.92
C ASP A 93 17.94 -5.04 3.95
N ALA A 94 16.81 -5.38 4.58
CA ALA A 94 16.67 -6.53 5.47
C ALA A 94 16.47 -7.88 4.74
N ARG A 95 16.55 -7.90 3.40
CA ARG A 95 16.31 -9.05 2.52
C ARG A 95 14.90 -9.66 2.64
N ILE A 96 13.92 -8.84 2.97
CA ILE A 96 12.50 -9.25 3.04
C ILE A 96 11.84 -8.88 1.70
N PRO A 97 11.29 -9.84 0.93
CA PRO A 97 10.68 -9.55 -0.35
C PRO A 97 9.41 -8.73 -0.18
N CYS A 98 9.40 -7.55 -0.81
CA CYS A 98 8.26 -6.64 -0.81
C CYS A 98 7.81 -6.34 -2.24
N SER A 99 6.50 -6.25 -2.42
CA SER A 99 5.85 -5.82 -3.66
C SER A 99 5.24 -4.44 -3.46
N THR A 100 4.93 -3.76 -4.56
CA THR A 100 4.13 -2.52 -4.55
C THR A 100 2.79 -2.76 -5.23
N MET A 101 1.73 -2.19 -4.67
CA MET A 101 0.41 -2.14 -5.30
C MET A 101 0.00 -0.69 -5.55
N ILE A 102 -0.23 -0.36 -6.81
CA ILE A 102 -0.70 0.95 -7.25
C ILE A 102 -2.23 0.91 -7.30
N ALA A 103 -2.87 1.44 -6.26
CA ALA A 103 -4.32 1.35 -6.12
C ALA A 103 -4.90 2.51 -5.30
N PRO A 104 -6.03 3.10 -5.72
CA PRO A 104 -6.63 2.93 -7.04
C PRO A 104 -5.85 3.68 -8.14
N VAL A 105 -5.82 3.10 -9.35
CA VAL A 105 -5.51 3.84 -10.58
C VAL A 105 -6.81 4.45 -11.09
N ILE A 106 -6.83 5.77 -11.21
CA ILE A 106 -7.98 6.57 -11.61
C ILE A 106 -7.63 7.23 -12.97
N PRO A 107 -8.39 6.93 -14.04
CA PRO A 107 -8.14 7.48 -15.38
C PRO A 107 -8.18 9.01 -15.39
N ALA A 108 -7.11 9.66 -15.85
CA ALA A 108 -6.78 11.09 -15.83
C ALA A 108 -6.21 11.69 -14.51
N PRO A 109 -6.72 11.44 -13.29
CA PRO A 109 -6.15 12.02 -12.07
C PRO A 109 -4.76 11.51 -11.64
N ASN A 110 -4.46 10.22 -11.84
CA ASN A 110 -3.18 9.63 -11.41
C ASN A 110 -2.62 8.50 -12.30
N ASP A 111 -3.31 8.09 -13.36
CA ASP A 111 -2.80 7.12 -14.34
C ASP A 111 -1.47 7.52 -14.99
N ARG A 112 -1.29 8.82 -15.30
CA ARG A 112 -0.04 9.36 -15.85
C ARG A 112 1.18 9.22 -14.94
N GLU A 113 0.97 8.93 -13.66
CA GLU A 113 2.05 8.75 -12.68
C GLU A 113 2.51 7.29 -12.58
N LEU A 114 1.84 6.37 -13.29
CA LEU A 114 2.04 4.94 -13.13
C LEU A 114 3.49 4.53 -13.35
N GLU A 115 4.11 4.98 -14.44
CA GLU A 115 5.51 4.70 -14.79
C GLU A 115 6.47 5.25 -13.73
N ASN A 116 6.27 6.49 -13.29
CA ASN A 116 7.09 7.12 -12.25
C ASN A 116 7.00 6.36 -10.91
N ILE A 117 5.79 5.92 -10.52
CA ILE A 117 5.60 5.12 -9.31
C ILE A 117 6.28 3.77 -9.46
N MET A 118 6.17 3.13 -10.62
CA MET A 118 6.82 1.85 -10.91
C MET A 118 8.34 1.96 -10.80
N GLU A 119 8.93 2.98 -11.44
CA GLU A 119 10.36 3.23 -11.39
C GLU A 119 10.85 3.51 -9.96
N ALA A 120 10.18 4.43 -9.25
CA ALA A 120 10.51 4.75 -7.86
C ALA A 120 10.41 3.52 -6.95
N SER A 121 9.39 2.68 -7.15
CA SER A 121 9.17 1.46 -6.37
C SER A 121 10.25 0.41 -6.65
N ARG A 122 10.64 0.24 -7.93
CA ARG A 122 11.75 -0.63 -8.32
C ARG A 122 13.05 -0.16 -7.70
N ASN A 123 13.34 1.13 -7.77
CA ASN A 123 14.54 1.75 -7.19
C ASN A 123 14.57 1.62 -5.66
N ALA A 124 13.42 1.64 -5.01
CA ALA A 124 13.29 1.36 -3.58
C ALA A 124 13.47 -0.13 -3.22
N GLY A 125 13.55 -1.04 -4.21
CA GLY A 125 13.79 -2.47 -3.98
C GLY A 125 12.56 -3.36 -4.07
N ALA A 126 11.42 -2.87 -4.56
CA ALA A 126 10.24 -3.70 -4.81
C ALA A 126 10.55 -4.81 -5.82
N LYS A 127 10.11 -6.04 -5.53
CA LYS A 127 10.32 -7.23 -6.36
C LYS A 127 9.21 -7.49 -7.37
N MET A 128 8.03 -6.95 -7.11
CA MET A 128 6.86 -7.07 -7.96
C MET A 128 6.06 -5.78 -7.85
N ILE A 129 5.45 -5.37 -8.95
CA ILE A 129 4.54 -4.24 -8.99
C ILE A 129 3.22 -4.72 -9.58
N SER A 130 2.12 -4.31 -8.97
CA SER A 130 0.76 -4.58 -9.41
C SER A 130 -0.03 -3.28 -9.39
N TYR A 131 -1.13 -3.21 -10.14
CA TYR A 131 -2.02 -2.07 -10.10
C TYR A 131 -3.48 -2.53 -10.17
N ASN A 132 -4.37 -1.74 -9.56
CA ASN A 132 -5.80 -1.97 -9.63
C ASN A 132 -6.49 -0.68 -10.10
N LEU A 133 -7.23 -0.79 -11.20
CA LEU A 133 -8.12 0.29 -11.65
C LEU A 133 -9.22 0.52 -10.61
N ILE A 134 -9.64 1.78 -10.45
CA ILE A 134 -10.79 2.12 -9.65
C ILE A 134 -12.02 1.38 -10.18
N ARG A 135 -12.81 0.81 -9.28
CA ARG A 135 -14.10 0.20 -9.60
C ARG A 135 -15.19 1.09 -9.03
N LEU A 136 -16.15 1.47 -9.86
CA LEU A 136 -17.25 2.38 -9.52
C LEU A 136 -18.60 1.67 -9.72
N PRO A 137 -18.95 0.66 -8.91
CA PRO A 137 -20.22 -0.03 -9.03
C PRO A 137 -21.39 0.82 -8.48
N HIS A 138 -22.54 0.76 -9.13
CA HIS A 138 -23.81 1.33 -8.65
C HIS A 138 -23.64 2.79 -8.14
N GLU A 139 -24.09 3.08 -6.92
CA GLU A 139 -24.13 4.42 -6.34
C GLU A 139 -22.73 5.01 -6.07
N VAL A 140 -21.67 4.18 -6.08
CA VAL A 140 -20.30 4.64 -5.87
C VAL A 140 -19.82 5.53 -7.01
N ALA A 141 -20.32 5.32 -8.23
CA ALA A 141 -19.95 6.13 -9.39
C ALA A 141 -20.38 7.60 -9.21
N ASP A 142 -21.63 7.81 -8.80
CA ASP A 142 -22.19 9.15 -8.61
C ASP A 142 -21.49 9.88 -7.46
N LEU A 143 -21.32 9.19 -6.33
CA LEU A 143 -20.58 9.73 -5.19
C LEU A 143 -19.14 10.14 -5.56
N PHE A 144 -18.45 9.30 -6.33
CA PHE A 144 -17.08 9.60 -6.76
C PHE A 144 -17.04 10.76 -7.77
N ARG A 145 -18.00 10.84 -8.69
CA ARG A 145 -18.14 11.96 -9.64
C ARG A 145 -18.39 13.28 -8.90
N GLU A 146 -19.28 13.30 -7.91
CA GLU A 146 -19.51 14.47 -7.05
C GLU A 146 -18.25 14.85 -6.28
N TRP A 147 -17.59 13.87 -5.65
CA TRP A 147 -16.35 14.11 -4.92
C TRP A 147 -15.27 14.72 -5.81
N LEU A 148 -15.12 14.22 -7.04
CA LEU A 148 -14.19 14.78 -8.04
C LEU A 148 -14.54 16.22 -8.38
N LYS A 149 -15.80 16.54 -8.66
CA LYS A 149 -16.25 17.92 -8.94
C LYS A 149 -15.84 18.89 -7.82
N THR A 150 -15.99 18.48 -6.56
CA THR A 150 -15.63 19.31 -5.40
C THR A 150 -14.12 19.45 -5.21
N HIS A 151 -13.35 18.37 -5.43
CA HIS A 151 -11.95 18.29 -4.99
C HIS A 151 -10.92 18.45 -6.12
N LYS A 152 -11.33 18.24 -7.36
CA LYS A 152 -10.51 18.26 -8.56
C LYS A 152 -11.41 18.60 -9.76
N PRO A 153 -11.67 19.89 -10.05
CA PRO A 153 -12.33 20.28 -11.28
C PRO A 153 -11.41 19.97 -12.47
N ILE A 154 -11.37 18.71 -12.88
CA ILE A 154 -10.79 18.23 -14.14
C ILE A 154 -11.95 18.19 -15.14
N ARG A 155 -11.68 18.58 -16.39
CA ARG A 155 -12.66 18.59 -17.50
C ARG A 155 -13.38 17.25 -17.59
N GLN A 156 -14.70 17.31 -17.72
CA GLN A 156 -15.68 16.22 -17.57
C GLN A 156 -15.54 15.06 -18.57
N GLU A 157 -14.64 15.14 -19.55
CA GLU A 157 -14.65 14.33 -20.77
C GLU A 157 -13.85 13.01 -20.69
N SER A 158 -13.48 12.52 -19.50
CA SER A 158 -12.53 11.38 -19.40
C SER A 158 -12.99 10.22 -18.48
N ILE A 159 -14.24 10.25 -18.01
CA ILE A 159 -14.76 9.23 -17.08
C ILE A 159 -16.14 8.78 -17.60
N ASP A 160 -16.16 8.24 -18.81
CA ASP A 160 -17.27 7.45 -19.36
C ASP A 160 -16.74 6.07 -19.77
#